data_AF-A0A969TEY7-F1
#
_entry.id   AF-A0A969TEY7-F1
#
_cell.length_a   1.000
_cell.length_b   1.000
_cell.length_c   1.000
_cell.angle_alpha   90.00
_cell.angle_beta   90.00
_cell.angle_gamma   90.00
#
_symmetry.space_group_name_H-M   'P 1'
#
loop_
_entity.id
_entity.type
_entity.pdbx_description
1 polymer ?
#
loop_
_entity_poly.entity_id
_entity_poly.type
_entity_poly.pdbx_seq_one_letter_code
_entity_poly.pdbx_strand_id
1 'polypeptide(L)'
;MLFQPQDIIHSYTRAQAVEDGAQICVSEHFKSDTRMYKYPVYFTTGVWELCQGQGAIVWDICYMAAAASKAQPTDSAIVQYSLIVEGASRTPDFFEDGCPCYRLWAECGAKDIDDPTPVITILFPDER
;
A
#
# COMPACT_ATOMS: atom_id res chain seq x y z
N MET A 1 -16.57 -29.46 -6.09
CA MET A 1 -17.33 -28.44 -6.84
C MET A 1 -16.48 -27.20 -6.93
N LEU A 2 -16.32 -26.62 -8.12
CA LEU A 2 -15.65 -25.34 -8.34
C LEU A 2 -16.74 -24.28 -8.54
N PHE A 3 -16.69 -23.21 -7.76
CA PHE A 3 -17.58 -22.05 -7.93
C PHE A 3 -17.40 -21.44 -9.32
N GLN A 4 -18.52 -21.06 -9.94
CA GLN A 4 -18.59 -20.36 -11.22
C GLN A 4 -18.71 -18.85 -10.97
N PRO A 5 -18.38 -17.97 -11.94
CA PRO A 5 -18.56 -16.53 -11.79
C PRO A 5 -19.99 -16.11 -11.42
N GLN A 6 -20.99 -16.86 -11.88
CA GLN A 6 -22.41 -16.65 -11.50
C GLN A 6 -22.72 -16.98 -10.03
N ASP A 7 -21.82 -17.63 -9.30
CA ASP A 7 -21.95 -17.93 -7.87
C ASP A 7 -21.44 -16.78 -6.99
N ILE A 8 -20.88 -15.70 -7.59
CA ILE A 8 -20.46 -14.49 -6.87
C ILE A 8 -21.71 -13.70 -6.47
N ILE A 9 -21.94 -13.59 -5.16
CA ILE A 9 -23.07 -12.84 -4.60
C ILE A 9 -22.74 -11.34 -4.50
N HIS A 10 -21.48 -11.00 -4.26
CA HIS A 10 -20.98 -9.62 -4.18
C HIS A 10 -19.47 -9.59 -4.42
N SER A 11 -18.98 -8.53 -5.06
CA SER A 11 -17.55 -8.21 -5.13
C SER A 11 -17.36 -6.80 -4.61
N TYR A 12 -16.45 -6.66 -3.65
CA TYR A 12 -16.09 -5.36 -3.09
C TYR A 12 -15.12 -4.66 -4.04
N THR A 13 -15.50 -3.48 -4.53
CA THR A 13 -14.72 -2.71 -5.51
C THR A 13 -13.74 -1.78 -4.82
N ARG A 14 -12.69 -1.35 -5.54
CA ARG A 14 -11.79 -0.31 -4.98
C ARG A 14 -12.52 1.00 -4.80
N ALA A 15 -13.44 1.34 -5.71
CA ALA A 15 -14.28 2.53 -5.55
C ALA A 15 -15.04 2.50 -4.21
N GLN A 16 -15.60 1.35 -3.83
CA GLN A 16 -16.24 1.16 -2.52
C GLN A 16 -15.23 1.27 -1.38
N ALA A 17 -14.05 0.65 -1.51
CA ALA A 17 -12.99 0.76 -0.51
C ALA A 17 -12.53 2.21 -0.26
N VAL A 18 -12.51 3.04 -1.31
CA VAL A 18 -12.20 4.47 -1.19
C VAL A 18 -13.36 5.25 -0.57
N GLU A 19 -14.60 4.96 -0.95
CA GLU A 19 -15.80 5.58 -0.38
C GLU A 19 -15.95 5.28 1.12
N ASP A 20 -15.66 4.04 1.52
CA ASP A 20 -15.70 3.58 2.91
C ASP A 20 -14.46 4.01 3.73
N GLY A 21 -13.47 4.63 3.09
CA GLY A 21 -12.22 5.08 3.72
C GLY A 21 -11.23 3.97 4.06
N ALA A 22 -11.47 2.74 3.58
CA ALA A 22 -10.55 1.60 3.71
C ALA A 22 -9.27 1.78 2.88
N GLN A 23 -9.33 2.55 1.80
CA GLN A 23 -8.19 2.92 0.98
C GLN A 23 -8.19 4.41 0.61
N ILE A 24 -7.00 4.98 0.48
CA ILE A 24 -6.78 6.38 0.13
C ILE A 24 -5.87 6.46 -1.09
N CYS A 25 -6.26 7.23 -2.12
CA CYS A 25 -5.43 7.50 -3.29
C CYS A 25 -4.35 8.53 -2.95
N VAL A 26 -3.22 8.09 -2.41
CA VAL A 26 -2.16 8.99 -1.92
C VAL A 26 -1.53 9.79 -3.05
N SER A 27 -1.49 9.26 -4.27
CA SER A 27 -1.02 10.01 -5.44
C SER A 27 -1.85 11.26 -5.77
N GLU A 28 -3.12 11.32 -5.38
CA GLU A 28 -3.95 12.52 -5.54
C GLU A 28 -3.62 13.59 -4.50
N HIS A 29 -3.33 13.17 -3.26
CA HIS A 29 -3.04 14.07 -2.14
C HIS A 29 -1.57 14.53 -2.11
N PHE A 30 -0.63 13.66 -2.50
CA PHE A 30 0.82 13.85 -2.40
C PHE A 30 1.53 13.56 -3.72
N LYS A 31 1.06 14.21 -4.79
CA LYS A 31 1.58 14.01 -6.16
C LYS A 31 3.10 14.19 -6.29
N SER A 32 3.67 15.15 -5.55
CA SER A 32 5.11 15.40 -5.53
C SER A 32 5.88 14.27 -4.85
N ASP A 33 5.30 13.64 -3.82
CA ASP A 33 5.96 12.64 -3.00
C ASP A 33 5.83 11.23 -3.61
N THR A 34 4.79 10.96 -4.39
CA THR A 34 4.63 9.69 -5.12
C THR A 34 5.26 9.71 -6.52
N ARG A 35 6.04 10.74 -6.87
CA ARG A 35 6.54 10.96 -8.25
C ARG A 35 7.47 9.88 -8.81
N MET A 36 7.99 8.97 -7.98
CA MET A 36 8.79 7.84 -8.44
C MET A 36 7.94 6.74 -9.10
N TYR A 37 6.63 6.76 -8.92
CA TYR A 37 5.71 5.79 -9.51
C TYR A 37 5.07 6.31 -10.78
N LYS A 38 5.03 5.45 -11.79
CA LYS A 38 4.30 5.71 -13.04
C LYS A 38 2.79 5.58 -12.85
N TYR A 39 2.38 4.70 -11.95
CA TYR A 39 0.98 4.36 -11.69
C TYR A 39 0.53 4.91 -10.33
N PRO A 40 -0.77 5.16 -10.13
CA PRO A 40 -1.27 5.67 -8.86
C PRO A 40 -0.93 4.75 -7.69
N VAL A 41 -0.65 5.37 -6.54
CA VAL A 41 -0.36 4.69 -5.28
C VAL A 41 -1.53 4.90 -4.32
N TYR A 42 -1.99 3.79 -3.74
CA TYR A 42 -3.02 3.74 -2.72
C TYR A 42 -2.44 3.21 -1.42
N PHE A 43 -2.82 3.80 -0.29
CA PHE A 43 -2.55 3.24 1.04
C PHE A 43 -3.84 2.71 1.63
N THR A 44 -3.77 1.60 2.36
CA THR A 44 -4.83 1.22 3.31
C THR A 44 -4.90 2.23 4.45
N THR A 45 -6.02 2.24 5.17
CA THR A 45 -6.20 3.12 6.33
C THR A 45 -5.06 2.97 7.34
N GLY A 46 -4.61 1.75 7.64
CA GLY A 46 -3.51 1.53 8.59
C GLY A 46 -2.19 2.17 8.13
N VAL A 47 -1.83 2.03 6.85
CA VAL A 47 -0.62 2.66 6.31
C VAL A 47 -0.77 4.18 6.23
N TRP A 48 -1.97 4.67 5.92
CA TRP A 48 -2.27 6.10 5.94
C TRP A 48 -2.10 6.70 7.34
N GLU A 49 -2.51 5.99 8.39
CA GLU A 49 -2.30 6.43 9.78
C GLU A 49 -0.83 6.52 10.17
N LEU A 50 0.05 5.65 9.64
CA LEU A 50 1.50 5.76 9.86
C LEU A 50 2.06 7.12 9.38
N CYS A 51 1.44 7.71 8.36
CA CYS A 51 1.94 8.93 7.75
C CYS A 51 1.76 10.15 8.64
N GLN A 52 0.89 10.12 9.66
CA GLN A 52 0.68 11.23 10.61
C GLN A 52 0.42 12.59 9.93
N GLY A 53 -0.15 12.59 8.72
CA GLY A 53 -0.34 13.79 7.90
C GLY A 53 0.94 14.42 7.34
N GLN A 54 2.09 13.74 7.44
CA GLN A 54 3.39 14.22 7.01
C GLN A 54 3.77 13.66 5.63
N GLY A 55 3.93 14.55 4.64
CA GLY A 55 4.37 14.15 3.30
C GLY A 55 5.76 13.50 3.25
N ALA A 56 6.63 13.83 4.19
CA ALA A 56 7.95 13.19 4.32
C ALA A 56 7.83 11.68 4.61
N ILE A 57 6.87 11.27 5.45
CA ILE A 57 6.64 9.84 5.74
C ILE A 57 6.03 9.15 4.52
N VAL A 58 5.14 9.82 3.78
CA VAL A 58 4.63 9.31 2.49
C VAL A 58 5.79 9.06 1.52
N TRP A 59 6.70 10.02 1.39
CA TRP A 59 7.90 9.88 0.56
C TRP A 59 8.74 8.68 1.00
N ASP A 60 9.02 8.53 2.29
CA ASP A 60 9.85 7.44 2.81
C ASP A 60 9.21 6.07 2.57
N ILE A 61 7.90 5.93 2.81
CA ILE A 61 7.13 4.70 2.51
C ILE A 61 7.25 4.34 1.03
N CYS A 62 6.99 5.31 0.16
CA CYS A 62 7.05 5.14 -1.30
C CYS A 62 8.47 4.84 -1.79
N TYR A 63 9.46 5.55 -1.25
CA TYR A 63 10.85 5.39 -1.62
C TYR A 63 11.37 4.00 -1.22
N MET A 64 11.07 3.55 0.01
CA MET A 64 11.51 2.24 0.50
C MET A 64 10.89 1.09 -0.30
N ALA A 65 9.60 1.19 -0.65
CA ALA A 65 8.97 0.22 -1.55
C ALA A 65 9.64 0.18 -2.93
N ALA A 66 9.91 1.34 -3.53
CA ALA A 66 10.59 1.43 -4.83
C ALA A 66 12.05 0.93 -4.77
N ALA A 67 12.77 1.20 -3.68
CA ALA A 67 14.13 0.72 -3.46
C ALA A 67 14.14 -0.81 -3.29
N ALA A 68 13.23 -1.37 -2.50
CA ALA A 68 13.09 -2.81 -2.31
C ALA A 68 12.76 -3.53 -3.63
N SER A 69 11.88 -2.96 -4.45
CA SER A 69 11.54 -3.52 -5.78
C SER A 69 12.76 -3.60 -6.71
N LYS A 70 13.65 -2.59 -6.66
CA LYS A 70 14.89 -2.59 -7.44
C LYS A 70 15.94 -3.55 -6.89
N ALA A 71 16.03 -3.68 -5.57
CA ALA A 71 16.99 -4.56 -4.90
C ALA A 71 16.61 -6.04 -5.01
N GLN A 72 15.32 -6.34 -5.10
CA GLN A 72 14.76 -7.69 -5.17
C GLN A 72 13.94 -7.85 -6.46
N PRO A 73 14.58 -7.89 -7.64
CA PRO A 73 13.86 -8.14 -8.88
C PRO A 73 13.20 -9.52 -8.82
N THR A 74 11.87 -9.51 -8.84
CA THR A 74 11.01 -10.70 -8.71
C THR A 74 9.86 -10.59 -9.69
N ASP A 75 9.35 -11.73 -10.16
CA ASP A 75 8.11 -11.81 -10.95
C ASP A 75 6.85 -11.73 -10.07
N SER A 76 7.02 -11.58 -8.75
CA SER A 76 5.92 -11.37 -7.80
C SER A 76 5.28 -9.99 -8.01
N ALA A 77 3.95 -9.96 -7.97
CA ALA A 77 3.17 -8.72 -7.90
C ALA A 77 3.35 -7.99 -6.55
N ILE A 78 3.94 -8.65 -5.56
CA ILE A 78 4.13 -8.14 -4.20
C ILE A 78 5.62 -7.96 -3.92
N VAL A 79 5.96 -6.78 -3.43
CA VAL A 79 7.27 -6.44 -2.86
C VAL A 79 7.11 -6.29 -1.36
N GLN A 80 7.90 -7.03 -0.60
CA GLN A 80 7.93 -6.95 0.86
C GLN A 80 9.11 -6.08 1.29
N TYR A 81 8.86 -5.18 2.23
CA TYR A 81 9.89 -4.31 2.79
C TYR A 81 9.55 -3.92 4.22
N SER A 82 10.54 -3.33 4.89
CA SER A 82 10.36 -2.70 6.19
C SER A 82 10.96 -1.31 6.19
N LEU A 83 10.41 -0.45 7.03
CA LEU A 83 10.88 0.92 7.21
C LEU A 83 10.74 1.34 8.67
N ILE A 84 11.55 2.32 9.05
CA ILE A 84 11.44 2.99 10.34
C ILE A 84 10.42 4.12 10.22
N VAL A 85 9.47 4.18 11.15
CA VAL A 85 8.55 5.33 11.29
C VAL A 85 8.46 5.73 12.75
N GLU A 86 9.02 6.89 13.07
CA GLU A 86 8.95 7.42 14.43
C GLU A 86 7.59 8.08 14.73
N GLY A 87 7.17 8.02 16.00
CA GLY A 87 5.96 8.72 16.47
C GLY A 87 4.62 8.13 16.03
N ALA A 88 4.62 6.99 15.31
CA ALA A 88 3.37 6.34 14.91
C ALA A 88 2.63 5.77 16.13
N SER A 89 1.30 5.84 16.09
CA SER A 89 0.42 5.30 17.13
C SER A 89 0.34 3.77 17.09
N ARG A 90 0.56 3.16 15.92
CA ARG A 90 0.56 1.71 15.74
C ARG A 90 1.77 1.10 16.45
N THR A 91 1.59 -0.08 17.05
CA THR A 91 2.71 -0.83 17.63
C THR A 91 3.65 -1.31 16.52
N PRO A 92 4.96 -1.10 16.62
CA PRO A 92 5.91 -1.57 15.62
C PRO A 92 6.03 -3.09 15.61
N ASP A 93 6.35 -3.66 14.44
CA ASP A 93 6.56 -5.10 14.28
C ASP A 93 7.84 -5.58 14.98
N PHE A 94 8.87 -4.73 14.97
CA PHE A 94 10.15 -4.96 15.63
C PHE A 94 10.90 -3.64 15.83
N PHE A 95 12.03 -3.68 16.54
CA PHE A 95 12.93 -2.54 16.70
C PHE A 95 14.29 -2.86 16.06
N GLU A 96 14.87 -1.89 15.35
CA GLU A 96 16.20 -1.96 14.77
C GLU A 96 17.01 -0.76 15.27
N ASP A 97 18.14 -1.02 15.95
CA ASP A 97 18.96 0.01 16.62
C ASP A 97 18.17 0.97 17.54
N GLY A 98 17.10 0.45 18.15
CA GLY A 98 16.20 1.21 19.03
C GLY A 98 15.09 1.98 18.30
N CYS A 99 15.07 1.94 16.97
CA CYS A 99 14.07 2.60 16.14
C CYS A 99 12.88 1.66 15.85
N PRO A 100 11.63 2.17 15.87
CA PRO A 100 10.43 1.38 15.58
C PRO A 100 10.29 1.05 14.08
N CYS A 101 10.22 -0.23 13.74
CA CYS A 101 10.12 -0.72 12.37
C CYS A 101 8.77 -1.35 12.06
N TYR A 102 8.29 -1.14 10.83
CA TYR A 102 7.02 -1.65 10.32
C TYR A 102 7.27 -2.46 9.05
N ARG A 103 6.62 -3.62 8.92
CA ARG A 103 6.62 -4.45 7.71
C ARG A 103 5.43 -4.10 6.85
N LEU A 104 5.71 -3.73 5.60
CA LEU A 104 4.69 -3.35 4.63
C LEU A 104 4.86 -4.17 3.35
N TRP A 105 3.75 -4.34 2.64
CA TRP A 105 3.72 -4.90 1.31
C TRP A 105 3.34 -3.81 0.31
N ALA A 106 4.01 -3.78 -0.82
CA ALA A 106 3.60 -3.02 -2.00
C ALA A 106 3.11 -4.01 -3.07
N GLU A 107 1.82 -4.01 -3.34
CA GLU A 107 1.15 -4.88 -4.31
C GLU A 107 0.81 -4.11 -5.59
N CYS A 108 1.26 -4.61 -6.74
CA CYS A 108 0.84 -4.15 -8.05
C CYS A 108 -0.38 -4.97 -8.50
N GLY A 109 -1.52 -4.30 -8.73
CA GLY A 109 -2.77 -4.96 -9.11
C GLY A 109 -3.64 -4.07 -10.00
N ALA A 110 -4.79 -4.60 -10.41
CA ALA A 110 -5.80 -3.81 -11.13
C ALA A 110 -6.36 -2.70 -10.22
N LYS A 111 -6.71 -1.57 -10.82
CA LYS A 111 -7.32 -0.45 -10.14
C LYS A 111 -8.68 -0.83 -9.59
N ASP A 112 -9.51 -1.50 -10.37
CA ASP A 112 -10.79 -2.02 -9.91
C ASP A 112 -11.20 -3.28 -10.68
N ILE A 113 -12.31 -3.90 -10.30
CA ILE A 113 -12.84 -5.10 -10.97
C ILE A 113 -13.16 -4.87 -12.45
N ASP A 114 -13.55 -3.65 -12.80
CA ASP A 114 -13.91 -3.22 -14.15
C ASP A 114 -12.87 -2.27 -14.78
N ASP A 115 -11.84 -1.87 -14.03
CA ASP A 115 -10.73 -1.03 -14.49
C ASP A 115 -9.38 -1.77 -14.33
N PRO A 116 -8.87 -2.42 -15.40
CA PRO A 116 -7.64 -3.20 -15.33
C PRO A 116 -6.37 -2.34 -15.34
N THR A 117 -6.48 -1.00 -15.31
CA THR A 117 -5.28 -0.15 -15.23
C THR A 117 -4.51 -0.46 -13.94
N PRO A 118 -3.18 -0.57 -13.99
CA PRO A 118 -2.43 -1.00 -12.82
C PRO A 118 -2.31 0.13 -11.80
N VAL A 119 -2.29 -0.25 -10.52
CA VAL A 119 -2.04 0.62 -9.37
C VAL A 119 -1.11 -0.09 -8.40
N ILE A 120 -0.42 0.68 -7.55
CA ILE A 120 0.31 0.15 -6.40
C ILE A 120 -0.57 0.34 -5.17
N THR A 121 -0.78 -0.72 -4.39
CA THR A 121 -1.40 -0.64 -3.06
C THR A 121 -0.34 -0.95 -2.02
N ILE A 122 -0.13 -0.04 -1.08
CA ILE A 122 0.75 -0.26 0.07
C ILE A 122 -0.13 -0.55 1.29
N LEU A 123 0.14 -1.68 1.93
CA LEU A 123 -0.69 -2.24 3.00
C LEU A 123 0.17 -2.97 4.02
N PHE A 124 -0.37 -3.16 5.22
CA PHE A 124 0.19 -4.13 6.15
C PHE A 124 -0.11 -5.57 5.69
N PRO A 125 0.73 -6.56 6.02
CA PRO A 125 0.50 -7.96 5.66
C PRO A 125 -0.85 -8.53 6.13
N ASP A 126 -1.39 -8.04 7.25
CA ASP A 126 -2.67 -8.43 7.83
C ASP A 126 -3.89 -7.74 7.18
N GLU A 127 -3.68 -6.78 6.27
CA GLU A 127 -4.75 -6.00 5.61
C GLU A 127 -5.03 -6.46 4.16
N ARG A 128 -4.41 -7.56 3.72
CA ARG A 128 -4.58 -8.07 2.36
C ARG A 128 -5.87 -8.86 2.16
#